data_AF-A0A4Y8W9K7-F1
#
_entry.id   AF-A0A4Y8W9K7-F1
#
_cell.length_a   1.000
_cell.length_b   1.000
_cell.length_c   1.000
_cell.angle_alpha   90.00
_cell.angle_beta   90.00
_cell.angle_gamma   90.00
#
_symmetry.space_group_name_H-M   'P 1'
#
loop_
_entity.id
_entity.type
_entity.pdbx_description
1 polymer ?
#
loop_
_entity_poly.entity_id
_entity_poly.type
_entity_poly.pdbx_seq_one_letter_code
_entity_poly.pdbx_strand_id
1 'polypeptide(L)'
;MLMIMPTGRIKDEIHLRASLCKRRKPRSIWLSRLAKQMIQEWIYYRQSRCWGTTFDDSYQGLNPLSKLVLNNRGRSYSMKRKTRVNQAGEQIDYKACDVLELMIRNIYLRCGMKGCSSHTGRRTYASTMNAQGIALNTIQRALGHSEPSMTLEYIDVSDEQLMSASAIAL
;
A
#
# COMPACT_ATOMS: atom_id res chain seq x y z
N MET A 1 -2.78 -7.68 -16.03
CA MET A 1 -2.55 -7.63 -14.56
C MET A 1 -1.28 -6.84 -14.30
N LEU A 2 -1.32 -5.80 -13.46
CA LEU A 2 -0.21 -4.83 -13.36
C LEU A 2 1.05 -5.37 -12.66
N MET A 3 0.93 -6.37 -11.79
CA MET A 3 1.98 -6.79 -10.84
C MET A 3 2.74 -8.07 -11.23
N ILE A 4 2.20 -8.88 -12.13
CA ILE A 4 2.81 -10.16 -12.57
C ILE A 4 3.06 -10.04 -14.07
N MET A 5 4.21 -10.52 -14.53
CA MET A 5 4.57 -10.55 -15.94
C MET A 5 3.98 -11.78 -16.64
N PRO A 6 3.84 -11.80 -17.97
CA PRO A 6 3.42 -13.00 -18.70
C PRO A 6 4.27 -14.23 -18.36
N THR A 7 5.57 -14.02 -18.11
CA THR A 7 6.54 -15.05 -17.66
C THR A 7 6.25 -15.62 -16.27
N GLY A 8 5.24 -15.12 -15.56
CA GLY A 8 4.92 -15.48 -14.18
C GLY A 8 5.74 -14.71 -13.13
N ARG A 9 6.78 -13.95 -13.51
CA ARG A 9 7.59 -13.21 -12.54
C ARG A 9 6.78 -12.07 -11.90
N ILE A 10 6.81 -11.98 -10.57
CA ILE A 10 6.29 -10.81 -9.83
C ILE A 10 7.27 -9.64 -10.05
N LYS A 11 6.75 -8.47 -10.44
CA LYS A 11 7.58 -7.30 -10.73
C LYS A 11 8.26 -6.76 -9.47
N ASP A 12 9.47 -6.22 -9.63
CA ASP A 12 10.15 -5.48 -8.56
C ASP A 12 9.58 -4.06 -8.40
N GLU A 13 9.13 -3.46 -9.51
CA GLU A 13 8.55 -2.12 -9.56
C GLU A 13 7.16 -2.16 -10.21
N ILE A 14 6.23 -1.43 -9.62
CA ILE A 14 4.87 -1.26 -10.12
C ILE A 14 4.65 0.20 -10.44
N HIS A 15 4.46 0.50 -11.72
CA HIS A 15 4.04 1.82 -12.17
C HIS A 15 2.52 1.98 -12.03
N LEU A 16 2.09 2.94 -11.23
CA LEU A 16 0.70 3.34 -11.09
C LEU A 16 0.42 4.57 -11.94
N ARG A 17 -0.42 4.39 -12.96
CA ARG A 17 -0.89 5.50 -13.80
C ARG A 17 -1.66 6.55 -12.99
N ALA A 18 -1.62 7.79 -13.48
CA ALA A 18 -2.30 8.95 -12.90
C ALA A 18 -3.75 8.67 -12.48
N SER A 19 -4.54 8.02 -13.34
CA SER A 19 -5.96 7.75 -13.09
C SER A 19 -6.26 6.83 -11.91
N LEU A 20 -5.27 6.10 -11.39
CA LEU A 20 -5.38 5.27 -10.19
C LEU A 20 -4.97 6.00 -8.91
N CYS A 21 -4.31 7.14 -9.03
CA CYS A 21 -3.65 7.82 -7.93
C CYS A 21 -4.41 9.07 -7.50
N LYS A 22 -4.30 9.41 -6.20
CA LYS A 22 -4.85 10.65 -5.64
C LYS A 22 -4.22 11.85 -6.39
N ARG A 23 -5.03 12.89 -6.64
CA ARG A 23 -4.62 14.10 -7.40
C ARG A 23 -4.13 13.83 -8.83
N ARG A 24 -4.45 12.66 -9.41
CA ARG A 24 -4.05 12.26 -10.77
C ARG A 24 -2.53 12.33 -11.01
N LYS A 25 -1.71 12.10 -9.99
CA LYS A 25 -0.24 12.06 -10.12
C LYS A 25 0.24 10.61 -10.22
N PRO A 26 0.90 10.19 -11.31
CA PRO A 26 1.45 8.84 -11.41
C PRO A 26 2.57 8.63 -10.40
N ARG A 27 2.81 7.38 -10.03
CA ARG A 27 3.93 7.03 -9.14
C ARG A 27 4.35 5.58 -9.33
N SER A 28 5.60 5.30 -9.00
CA SER A 28 6.09 3.94 -8.88
C SER A 28 6.09 3.47 -7.42
N ILE A 29 5.96 2.17 -7.22
CA ILE A 29 6.09 1.49 -5.94
C ILE A 29 7.03 0.31 -6.13
N TRP A 30 8.03 0.18 -5.26
CA TRP A 30 8.95 -0.95 -5.25
C TRP A 30 8.49 -2.00 -4.25
N LEU A 31 8.54 -3.28 -4.66
CA LEU A 31 8.14 -4.41 -3.84
C LEU A 31 9.34 -4.97 -3.08
N SER A 32 9.23 -5.01 -1.75
CA SER A 32 10.20 -5.70 -0.90
C SER A 32 10.19 -7.21 -1.17
N ARG A 33 11.25 -7.90 -0.73
CA ARG A 33 11.31 -9.37 -0.77
C ARG A 33 10.10 -10.01 -0.08
N LEU A 34 9.74 -9.50 1.11
CA LEU A 34 8.59 -9.97 1.87
C LEU A 34 7.28 -9.73 1.12
N ALA A 35 7.10 -8.55 0.51
CA ALA A 35 5.89 -8.27 -0.26
C ALA A 35 5.73 -9.23 -1.44
N LYS A 36 6.83 -9.53 -2.16
CA LYS A 36 6.82 -10.52 -3.25
C LYS A 36 6.48 -11.93 -2.74
N GLN A 37 7.03 -12.34 -1.60
CA GLN A 37 6.70 -13.64 -0.97
C GLN A 37 5.20 -13.73 -0.61
N MET A 38 4.66 -12.71 0.06
CA MET A 38 3.24 -12.66 0.42
C MET A 38 2.32 -12.67 -0.81
N ILE A 39 2.71 -11.97 -1.88
CA ILE A 39 1.99 -12.01 -3.16
C ILE A 39 2.03 -13.43 -3.73
N GLN A 40 3.17 -14.11 -3.67
CA GLN A 40 3.32 -15.47 -4.18
C GLN A 40 2.44 -16.47 -3.42
N GLU A 41 2.43 -16.42 -2.10
CA GLU A 41 1.54 -17.23 -1.26
C GLU A 41 0.06 -16.95 -1.58
N TRP A 42 -0.28 -15.69 -1.80
CA TRP A 42 -1.63 -15.31 -2.21
C TRP A 42 -2.02 -15.86 -3.59
N ILE A 43 -1.07 -15.92 -4.54
CA ILE A 43 -1.29 -16.55 -5.86
C ILE A 43 -1.58 -18.05 -5.67
N TYR A 44 -0.77 -18.75 -4.88
CA TYR A 44 -0.99 -20.18 -4.60
C TYR A 44 -2.34 -20.43 -3.94
N TYR A 45 -2.73 -19.58 -2.97
CA TYR A 45 -4.05 -19.66 -2.34
C TYR A 45 -5.19 -19.42 -3.34
N ARG A 46 -5.02 -18.50 -4.30
CA ARG A 46 -6.02 -18.28 -5.34
C ARG A 46 -6.13 -19.46 -6.31
N GLN A 47 -5.00 -20.05 -6.68
CA GLN A 47 -4.97 -21.22 -7.56
C GLN A 47 -5.69 -22.42 -6.92
N SER A 48 -5.42 -22.71 -5.64
CA SER A 48 -6.10 -23.81 -4.93
C SER A 48 -7.60 -23.61 -4.78
N ARG A 49 -8.08 -22.37 -4.90
CA ARG A 49 -9.50 -22.00 -4.88
C ARG A 49 -10.10 -21.77 -6.27
N CYS A 50 -9.32 -21.88 -7.34
CA CYS A 50 -9.71 -21.52 -8.70
C CYS A 50 -10.23 -20.07 -8.81
N TRP A 51 -9.64 -19.13 -8.06
CA TRP A 51 -10.11 -17.74 -7.98
C TRP A 51 -9.45 -16.83 -9.00
N GLY A 52 -10.22 -16.50 -10.06
CA GLY A 52 -9.76 -15.64 -11.14
C GLY A 52 -8.56 -16.26 -11.86
N THR A 53 -8.59 -17.57 -12.06
CA THR A 53 -7.66 -18.35 -12.86
C THR A 53 -8.11 -18.39 -14.32
N THR A 54 -7.21 -18.82 -15.20
CA THR A 54 -7.46 -19.09 -16.61
C THR A 54 -6.79 -20.43 -16.97
N PHE A 55 -7.08 -20.97 -18.16
CA PHE A 55 -6.45 -22.21 -18.65
C PHE A 55 -5.05 -22.00 -19.23
N ASP A 56 -4.66 -20.75 -19.44
CA ASP A 56 -3.36 -20.35 -19.96
C ASP A 56 -2.34 -20.23 -18.83
N ASP A 57 -1.12 -20.73 -19.03
CA ASP A 57 -0.05 -20.74 -18.02
C ASP A 57 0.59 -19.36 -17.81
N SER A 58 0.34 -18.40 -18.70
CA SER A 58 0.86 -17.05 -18.54
C SER A 58 0.34 -16.40 -17.25
N TYR A 59 1.14 -15.49 -16.69
CA TYR A 59 0.85 -14.85 -15.41
C TYR A 59 0.60 -15.83 -14.24
N GLN A 60 1.25 -17.01 -14.27
CA GLN A 60 1.03 -18.10 -13.31
C GLN A 60 -0.40 -18.65 -13.31
N GLY A 61 -1.05 -18.77 -14.47
CA GLY A 61 -2.41 -19.32 -14.53
C GLY A 61 -3.51 -18.37 -14.04
N LEU A 62 -3.18 -17.10 -13.76
CA LEU A 62 -4.15 -16.11 -13.32
C LEU A 62 -4.72 -15.32 -14.49
N ASN A 63 -6.05 -15.11 -14.49
CA ASN A 63 -6.70 -14.23 -15.45
C ASN A 63 -6.13 -12.80 -15.32
N PRO A 64 -5.49 -12.25 -16.37
CA PRO A 64 -4.84 -10.95 -16.30
C PRO A 64 -5.80 -9.77 -16.12
N LEU A 65 -7.10 -9.95 -16.34
CA LEU A 65 -8.14 -8.95 -16.10
C LEU A 65 -8.67 -8.98 -14.66
N SER A 66 -8.41 -10.06 -13.91
CA SER A 66 -8.79 -10.16 -12.51
C SER A 66 -8.01 -9.15 -11.64
N LYS A 67 -8.65 -8.67 -10.57
CA LYS A 67 -7.96 -7.87 -9.55
C LYS A 67 -7.03 -8.78 -8.74
N LEU A 68 -5.87 -8.26 -8.32
CA LEU A 68 -4.93 -9.06 -7.54
C LEU A 68 -5.54 -9.48 -6.21
N VAL A 69 -6.06 -8.51 -5.46
CA VAL A 69 -6.69 -8.72 -4.14
C VAL A 69 -8.19 -8.96 -4.34
N LEU A 70 -8.66 -10.09 -3.81
CA LEU A 70 -10.05 -10.54 -3.88
C LEU A 70 -10.61 -10.70 -2.47
N ASN A 71 -11.92 -10.59 -2.33
CA ASN A 71 -12.60 -10.87 -1.08
C ASN A 71 -12.66 -12.39 -0.81
N ASN A 72 -13.23 -12.77 0.34
CA ASN A 72 -13.39 -14.17 0.75
C ASN A 72 -14.32 -15.03 -0.15
N ARG A 73 -14.89 -14.44 -1.21
CA ARG A 73 -15.70 -15.12 -2.23
C ARG A 73 -15.01 -15.14 -3.59
N GLY A 74 -13.72 -14.80 -3.67
CA GLY A 74 -12.98 -14.74 -4.92
C GLY A 74 -13.40 -13.61 -5.87
N ARG A 75 -14.09 -12.58 -5.36
CA ARG A 75 -14.55 -11.43 -6.18
C ARG A 75 -13.76 -10.17 -5.85
N SER A 76 -13.68 -9.24 -6.81
CA SER A 76 -13.07 -7.94 -6.58
C SER A 76 -13.82 -7.14 -5.52
N TYR A 77 -13.09 -6.41 -4.69
CA TYR A 77 -13.67 -5.44 -3.78
C TYR A 77 -14.39 -4.31 -4.53
N SER A 78 -15.55 -3.90 -4.00
CA SER A 78 -16.32 -2.77 -4.56
C SER A 78 -15.74 -1.43 -4.11
N MET A 79 -15.65 -0.49 -5.04
CA MET A 79 -15.22 0.89 -4.79
C MET A 79 -16.46 1.78 -4.74
N LYS A 80 -16.65 2.49 -3.62
CA LYS A 80 -17.74 3.46 -3.46
C LYS A 80 -17.23 4.87 -3.66
N ARG A 81 -18.04 5.71 -4.32
CA ARG A 81 -17.81 7.17 -4.38
C ARG A 81 -18.13 7.75 -3.00
N LYS A 82 -17.22 8.54 -2.47
CA LYS A 82 -17.38 9.34 -1.26
C LYS A 82 -17.18 10.79 -1.62
N THR A 83 -18.07 11.63 -1.11
CA THR A 83 -18.06 13.07 -1.32
C THR A 83 -17.70 13.75 -0.01
N ARG A 84 -16.76 14.71 -0.04
CA ARG A 84 -16.39 15.53 1.12
C ARG A 84 -16.23 16.97 0.69
N VAL A 85 -16.58 17.89 1.57
CA VAL A 85 -16.28 19.30 1.40
C VAL A 85 -14.88 19.55 1.98
N ASN A 86 -13.99 20.16 1.20
CA ASN A 86 -12.65 20.51 1.68
C ASN A 86 -12.68 21.81 2.50
N GLN A 87 -11.53 22.23 3.04
CA GLN A 87 -11.44 23.47 3.82
C GLN A 87 -11.77 24.73 3.00
N ALA A 88 -11.66 24.67 1.68
CA ALA A 88 -12.01 25.76 0.77
C ALA A 88 -13.50 25.74 0.35
N GLY A 89 -14.33 24.86 0.93
CA GLY A 89 -15.75 24.74 0.57
C GLY A 89 -16.02 23.94 -0.69
N GLU A 90 -15.00 23.38 -1.35
CA GLU A 90 -15.15 22.62 -2.59
C GLU A 90 -15.59 21.18 -2.32
N GLN A 91 -16.53 20.71 -3.13
CA GLN A 91 -16.97 19.32 -3.11
C GLN A 91 -15.96 18.43 -3.84
N ILE A 92 -15.27 17.59 -3.08
CA ILE A 92 -14.29 16.61 -3.58
C ILE A 92 -14.88 15.21 -3.51
N ASP A 93 -14.90 14.55 -4.66
CA ASP A 93 -15.19 13.12 -4.76
C ASP A 93 -13.94 12.27 -4.78
N TYR A 94 -13.96 11.17 -4.03
CA TYR A 94 -12.94 10.14 -4.08
C TYR A 94 -13.57 8.75 -4.05
N LYS A 95 -12.81 7.75 -4.48
CA LYS A 95 -13.22 6.34 -4.39
C LYS A 95 -12.61 5.72 -3.16
N ALA A 96 -13.41 5.01 -2.37
CA ALA A 96 -12.99 4.28 -1.18
C ALA A 96 -13.48 2.84 -1.22
N CYS A 97 -12.78 1.95 -0.51
CA CYS A 97 -13.22 0.58 -0.32
C CYS A 97 -13.50 0.32 1.16
N ASP A 98 -14.74 0.56 1.57
CA ASP A 98 -15.14 0.46 2.99
C ASP A 98 -14.90 -0.93 3.57
N VAL A 99 -15.15 -1.98 2.76
CA VAL A 99 -15.02 -3.37 3.22
C VAL A 99 -13.55 -3.72 3.48
N LEU A 100 -12.63 -3.28 2.61
CA LEU A 100 -11.20 -3.52 2.80
C LEU A 100 -10.66 -2.68 3.98
N GLU A 101 -11.13 -1.44 4.11
CA GLU A 101 -10.80 -0.57 5.24
C GLU A 101 -11.21 -1.23 6.57
N LEU A 102 -12.45 -1.70 6.67
CA LEU A 102 -12.98 -2.38 7.85
C LEU A 102 -12.20 -3.67 8.14
N MET A 103 -11.86 -4.45 7.11
CA MET A 103 -11.06 -5.67 7.26
C MET A 103 -9.70 -5.37 7.89
N ILE A 104 -8.98 -4.35 7.40
CA ILE A 104 -7.68 -3.94 7.95
C ILE A 104 -7.83 -3.48 9.40
N ARG A 105 -8.85 -2.66 9.71
CA ARG A 105 -9.14 -2.22 11.09
C ARG A 105 -9.38 -3.42 12.02
N ASN A 106 -10.15 -4.40 11.57
CA ASN A 106 -10.43 -5.60 12.37
C ASN A 106 -9.19 -6.46 12.60
N ILE A 107 -8.25 -6.51 11.66
CA ILE A 107 -6.95 -7.17 11.88
C ILE A 107 -6.20 -6.50 13.05
N TYR A 108 -6.06 -5.17 13.02
CA TYR A 108 -5.42 -4.43 14.12
C TYR A 108 -6.13 -4.65 15.46
N LEU A 109 -7.46 -4.55 15.49
CA LEU A 109 -8.25 -4.75 16.71
C LEU A 109 -8.05 -6.15 17.30
N ARG A 110 -8.01 -7.20 16.47
CA ARG A 110 -7.76 -8.57 16.91
C ARG A 110 -6.36 -8.78 17.48
N CYS A 111 -5.40 -7.95 17.08
CA CYS A 111 -4.07 -7.90 17.65
C CYS A 111 -3.96 -6.98 18.88
N GLY A 112 -5.08 -6.49 19.43
CA GLY A 112 -5.10 -5.58 20.59
C GLY A 112 -4.78 -4.12 20.27
N MET A 113 -4.59 -3.77 18.99
CA MET A 113 -4.24 -2.42 18.57
C MET A 113 -5.51 -1.60 18.25
N LYS A 114 -5.92 -0.75 19.21
CA LYS A 114 -7.09 0.13 19.09
C LYS A 114 -6.76 1.39 18.29
N GLY A 115 -7.73 1.88 17.51
CA GLY A 115 -7.59 3.12 16.73
C GLY A 115 -6.78 2.99 15.44
N CYS A 116 -6.13 1.84 15.18
CA CYS A 116 -5.28 1.66 14.02
C CYS A 116 -6.05 1.49 12.70
N SER A 117 -5.39 1.83 11.60
CA SER A 117 -5.92 1.73 10.24
C SER A 117 -4.80 1.48 9.23
N SER A 118 -5.12 1.48 7.93
CA SER A 118 -4.12 1.46 6.86
C SER A 118 -3.14 2.65 6.93
N HIS A 119 -3.58 3.80 7.47
CA HIS A 119 -2.70 4.95 7.70
C HIS A 119 -1.66 4.67 8.78
N THR A 120 -2.00 3.92 9.83
CA THR A 120 -1.06 3.51 10.88
C THR A 120 0.10 2.73 10.29
N GLY A 121 -0.16 1.70 9.49
CA GLY A 121 0.91 0.93 8.83
C GLY A 121 1.76 1.78 7.88
N ARG A 122 1.16 2.78 7.22
CA ARG A 122 1.91 3.72 6.37
C ARG A 122 2.80 4.68 7.17
N ARG A 123 2.39 5.11 8.37
CA ARG A 123 3.24 5.87 9.30
C ARG A 123 4.39 5.03 9.81
N THR A 124 4.12 3.79 10.21
CA THR A 124 5.16 2.83 10.62
C THR A 124 6.19 2.65 9.51
N TYR A 125 5.75 2.45 8.26
CA TYR A 125 6.66 2.34 7.11
C TYR A 125 7.59 3.55 6.97
N ALA A 126 7.06 4.77 7.08
CA ALA A 126 7.86 6.00 7.00
C ALA A 126 8.83 6.14 8.17
N SER A 127 8.34 5.91 9.39
CA SER A 127 9.11 6.04 10.63
C SER A 127 10.23 5.02 10.71
N THR A 128 9.99 3.78 10.27
CA THR A 128 11.03 2.74 10.20
C THR A 128 12.13 3.11 9.19
N MET A 129 11.79 3.64 8.02
CA MET A 129 12.81 4.12 7.07
C MET A 129 13.63 5.27 7.66
N ASN A 130 12.97 6.20 8.37
CA ASN A 130 13.65 7.31 9.04
C ASN A 130 14.60 6.81 10.14
N ALA A 131 14.16 5.86 10.97
CA ALA A 131 14.99 5.24 12.00
C ALA A 131 16.22 4.52 11.43
N GLN A 132 16.12 4.01 10.20
CA GLN A 132 17.24 3.39 9.47
C GLN A 132 18.14 4.41 8.76
N GLY A 133 17.93 5.72 8.96
CA GLY A 133 18.75 6.76 8.34
C GLY A 133 18.47 6.99 6.85
N ILE A 134 17.35 6.50 6.32
CA ILE A 134 16.98 6.75 4.92
C ILE A 134 16.63 8.23 4.74
N ALA A 135 17.24 8.87 3.74
CA ALA A 135 17.03 10.27 3.45
C ALA A 135 15.54 10.63 3.20
N LEU A 136 15.12 11.79 3.71
CA LEU A 136 13.73 12.25 3.68
C LEU A 136 13.14 12.29 2.25
N ASN A 137 13.94 12.68 1.25
CA ASN A 137 13.52 12.71 -0.15
C ASN A 137 13.16 11.31 -0.69
N THR A 138 13.87 10.28 -0.25
CA THR A 138 13.60 8.88 -0.60
C THR A 138 12.30 8.41 0.06
N ILE A 139 12.11 8.73 1.35
CA ILE A 139 10.87 8.41 2.08
C ILE A 139 9.68 9.13 1.44
N GLN A 140 9.82 10.41 1.08
CA GLN A 140 8.81 11.19 0.39
C GLN A 140 8.36 10.52 -0.93
N ARG A 141 9.33 10.08 -1.75
CA ARG A 141 9.05 9.36 -3.01
C ARG A 141 8.38 8.01 -2.75
N ALA A 142 8.84 7.27 -1.73
CA ALA A 142 8.26 5.99 -1.34
C ALA A 142 6.83 6.14 -0.79
N LEU A 143 6.48 7.26 -0.15
CA LEU A 143 5.12 7.58 0.26
C LEU A 143 4.30 8.22 -0.86
N GLY A 144 4.93 8.75 -1.90
CA GLY A 144 4.27 9.48 -2.99
C GLY A 144 3.69 10.82 -2.53
N HIS A 145 4.41 11.54 -1.68
CA HIS A 145 4.05 12.88 -1.23
C HIS A 145 4.66 13.94 -2.16
N SER A 146 3.88 14.99 -2.47
CA SER A 146 4.36 16.09 -3.32
C SER A 146 5.25 17.07 -2.56
N GLU A 147 5.00 17.22 -1.26
CA GLU A 147 5.71 18.16 -0.39
C GLU A 147 6.39 17.41 0.76
N PRO A 148 7.57 17.87 1.20
CA PRO A 148 8.27 17.29 2.36
C PRO A 148 7.44 17.36 3.66
N SER A 149 6.69 18.45 3.87
CA SER A 149 5.81 18.65 5.03
C SER A 149 4.87 17.47 5.28
N MET A 150 4.22 16.97 4.22
CA MET A 150 3.35 15.80 4.27
C MET A 150 4.08 14.52 4.70
N THR A 151 5.38 14.42 4.44
CA THR A 151 6.20 13.26 4.82
C THR A 151 6.58 13.34 6.29
N LEU A 152 6.90 14.54 6.79
CA LEU A 152 7.17 14.78 8.21
C LEU A 152 5.97 14.41 9.07
N GLU A 153 4.74 14.68 8.62
CA GLU A 153 3.52 14.24 9.33
C GLU A 153 3.41 12.72 9.51
N TYR A 154 4.13 11.92 8.73
CA TYR A 154 4.12 10.45 8.78
C TYR A 154 5.29 9.85 9.56
N ILE A 155 6.28 10.68 9.96
CA ILE A 155 7.48 10.22 10.64
C ILE A 155 7.34 10.54 12.13
N ASP A 156 7.35 9.49 12.93
CA ASP A 156 7.47 9.55 14.37
C ASP A 156 8.96 9.31 14.73
N VAL A 157 9.56 10.20 15.54
CA VAL A 157 10.95 10.10 16.00
C VAL A 157 10.96 9.43 17.38
N SER A 158 11.76 8.38 17.54
CA SER A 158 11.87 7.68 18.83
C SER A 158 12.90 8.33 19.76
N ASP A 159 12.76 8.08 21.07
CA ASP A 159 13.72 8.54 22.08
C ASP A 159 15.14 8.01 21.79
N GLU A 160 15.26 6.78 21.29
CA GLU A 160 16.54 6.19 20.87
C GLU A 160 17.22 6.99 19.75
N GLN A 161 16.44 7.50 18.78
CA GLN A 161 16.98 8.37 17.74
C GLN A 161 17.46 9.70 18.33
N LEU A 162 16.72 10.28 19.28
CA LEU A 162 17.11 11.52 19.95
C LEU A 162 18.38 11.34 20.79
N MET A 163 18.51 10.22 21.51
CA MET A 163 19.72 9.88 22.28
C MET A 163 20.92 9.65 21.36
N SER A 164 20.73 8.97 20.23
CA SER A 164 21.79 8.76 19.25
C SER A 164 22.25 10.08 18.64
N ALA A 165 21.32 11.00 18.35
CA ALA A 165 21.62 12.31 17.83
C ALA A 165 22.35 13.20 18.85
N SER A 166 21.99 13.13 20.15
CA SER A 166 22.67 13.92 21.19
C SER A 166 24.10 13.44 21.43
N ALA A 167 24.37 12.14 21.31
CA ALA A 167 25.71 11.57 21.49
C ALA A 167 26.73 12.06 20.44
N ILE A 168 26.28 12.53 19.28
CA ILE A 168 27.12 13.03 18.18
C ILE A 168 27.07 14.55 18.01
N ALA A 169 26.25 15.25 18.80
CA ALA A 169 26.18 16.69 18.79
C ALA A 169 27.45 17.27 19.43
N LEU A 170 28.20 18.08 18.68
CA LEU A 170 29.41 18.78 19.13
C LEU A 170 29.08 19.97 20.05
#